data_AF-A0A612C5F4-F1
#
_entry.id   AF-A0A612C5F4-F1
#
_cell.length_a   1.000
_cell.length_b   1.000
_cell.length_c   1.000
_cell.angle_alpha   90.00
_cell.angle_beta   90.00
_cell.angle_gamma   90.00
#
_symmetry.space_group_name_H-M   'P 1'
#
loop_
_entity.id
_entity.type
_entity.pdbx_description
1 polymer ?
#
loop_
_entity_poly.entity_id
_entity_poly.type
_entity_poly.pdbx_seq_one_letter_code
_entity_poly.pdbx_strand_id
1 'polypeptide(L)'
;MKLYIANTTKQRHDFAWRKPETGRLVYHPINAGSQAVVIDGTRAEIDLIIQQHADYGLIDATKIDQNRIYIGLCYSIDKPVSSKVIEKAMRDNDGHLNRAAHDRRQASVLATNNALTEQENGYLGELEVSAEQRLSATDDRDETAFVDETLAVNTGTKKKK
;
A
#
# COMPACT_ATOMS: atom_id res chain seq x y z
N MET A 1 -5.95 26.69 -15.82
CA MET A 1 -5.06 25.51 -15.88
C MET A 1 -5.74 24.44 -15.06
N LYS A 2 -5.71 23.18 -15.49
CA LYS A 2 -6.48 22.12 -14.82
C LYS A 2 -5.57 21.23 -14.00
N LEU A 3 -5.89 21.05 -12.72
CA LEU A 3 -5.23 20.05 -11.88
C LEU A 3 -6.02 18.75 -11.91
N TYR A 4 -5.40 17.70 -12.44
CA TYR A 4 -5.93 16.35 -12.42
C TYR A 4 -5.31 15.60 -11.25
N ILE A 5 -6.16 15.02 -10.39
CA ILE A 5 -5.74 14.09 -9.34
C ILE A 5 -6.27 12.70 -9.71
N ALA A 6 -5.39 11.71 -9.71
CA ALA A 6 -5.74 10.32 -9.93
C ALA A 6 -5.57 9.51 -8.65
N ASN A 7 -6.55 8.64 -8.40
CA ASN A 7 -6.56 7.70 -7.30
C ASN A 7 -5.98 6.37 -7.77
N THR A 8 -4.80 6.03 -7.25
CA THR A 8 -4.06 4.80 -7.58
C THR A 8 -4.29 3.70 -6.55
N THR A 9 -5.42 3.76 -5.82
CA THR A 9 -5.83 2.77 -4.82
C THR A 9 -7.09 2.02 -5.25
N LYS A 10 -7.42 0.95 -4.51
CA LYS A 10 -8.65 0.15 -4.67
C LYS A 10 -9.84 0.69 -3.88
N GLN A 11 -9.67 1.78 -3.14
CA GLN A 11 -10.73 2.39 -2.34
C GLN A 11 -11.11 3.74 -2.92
N ARG A 12 -12.36 4.16 -2.75
CA ARG A 12 -12.76 5.53 -3.05
C ARG A 12 -12.01 6.49 -2.11
N HIS A 13 -11.50 7.57 -2.67
CA HIS A 13 -10.78 8.60 -1.92
C HIS A 13 -11.53 9.93 -2.01
N ASP A 14 -11.83 10.54 -0.87
CA ASP A 14 -12.43 11.87 -0.83
C ASP A 14 -11.31 12.92 -0.72
N PHE A 15 -10.87 13.43 -1.87
CA PHE A 15 -9.79 14.41 -1.94
C PHE A 15 -10.26 15.76 -1.42
N ALA A 16 -9.65 16.24 -0.33
CA ALA A 16 -10.10 17.44 0.37
C ALA A 16 -9.00 18.50 0.43
N TRP A 17 -9.24 19.70 -0.08
CA TRP A 17 -8.28 20.80 -0.07
C TRP A 17 -8.91 22.10 0.40
N ARG A 18 -8.09 23.01 0.93
CA ARG A 18 -8.56 24.33 1.39
C ARG A 18 -8.34 25.37 0.31
N LYS A 19 -9.38 26.11 -0.03
CA LYS A 19 -9.26 27.25 -0.95
C LYS A 19 -8.29 28.28 -0.38
N PRO A 20 -7.24 28.68 -1.12
CA PRO A 20 -6.25 29.65 -0.63
C PRO A 20 -6.89 30.97 -0.18
N GLU A 21 -7.87 31.47 -0.93
CA GLU A 21 -8.49 32.79 -0.70
C GLU A 21 -9.43 32.83 0.52
N THR A 22 -10.14 31.73 0.78
CA THR A 22 -11.26 31.71 1.75
C THR A 22 -11.04 30.74 2.90
N GLY A 23 -10.05 29.86 2.81
CA GLY A 23 -9.84 28.75 3.76
C GLY A 23 -10.92 27.67 3.70
N ARG A 24 -11.94 27.82 2.85
CA ARG A 24 -13.07 26.87 2.76
C ARG A 24 -12.58 25.52 2.26
N LEU A 25 -13.01 24.47 2.96
CA LEU A 25 -12.72 23.09 2.58
C LEU A 25 -13.60 22.66 1.40
N VAL A 26 -12.97 22.08 0.39
CA VAL A 26 -13.60 21.58 -0.83
C VAL A 26 -13.30 20.10 -0.95
N TYR A 27 -14.32 19.30 -1.26
CA TYR A 27 -14.22 17.85 -1.39
C TYR A 27 -14.46 17.42 -2.84
N HIS A 28 -13.60 16.52 -3.33
CA HIS A 28 -13.71 15.86 -4.62
C HIS A 28 -13.64 14.35 -4.40
N PRO A 29 -14.76 13.63 -4.47
CA PRO A 29 -14.74 12.18 -4.42
C PRO A 29 -14.13 11.60 -5.70
N ILE A 30 -13.13 10.73 -5.54
CA ILE A 30 -12.42 10.08 -6.65
C ILE A 30 -12.53 8.58 -6.47
N ASN A 31 -13.23 7.92 -7.39
CA ASN A 31 -13.39 6.47 -7.38
C ASN A 31 -12.02 5.77 -7.52
N ALA A 32 -11.97 4.49 -7.14
CA ALA A 32 -10.79 3.66 -7.32
C ALA A 32 -10.33 3.64 -8.79
N GLY A 33 -9.02 3.75 -9.02
CA GLY A 33 -8.43 3.75 -10.36
C GLY A 33 -8.91 4.88 -11.28
N SER A 34 -9.58 5.90 -10.74
CA SER A 34 -10.17 7.00 -11.50
C SER A 34 -9.43 8.30 -11.26
N GLN A 35 -9.72 9.32 -12.06
CA GLN A 35 -9.18 10.67 -11.87
C GLN A 35 -10.29 11.71 -11.88
N ALA A 36 -10.04 12.85 -11.25
CA ALA A 36 -10.94 13.99 -11.23
C ALA A 36 -10.16 15.29 -11.49
N VAL A 37 -10.83 16.25 -12.13
CA VAL A 37 -10.35 17.64 -12.18
C VAL A 37 -10.74 18.29 -10.87
N VAL A 38 -9.75 18.71 -10.08
CA VAL A 38 -9.94 19.24 -8.72
C VAL A 38 -10.08 20.75 -8.71
N ILE A 39 -9.43 21.44 -9.65
CA ILE A 39 -9.54 22.87 -9.85
C ILE A 39 -9.21 23.21 -11.31
N ASP A 40 -9.89 24.22 -11.85
CA ASP A 40 -9.42 24.98 -13.01
C ASP A 40 -9.08 26.39 -12.52
N GLY A 41 -7.78 26.69 -12.44
CA GLY A 41 -7.30 27.89 -11.76
C GLY A 41 -5.92 28.33 -12.23
N THR A 42 -5.33 29.24 -11.46
CA THR A 42 -3.99 29.76 -11.68
C THR A 42 -2.93 28.76 -11.23
N ARG A 43 -1.70 28.95 -11.74
CA ARG A 43 -0.56 28.11 -11.33
C ARG A 43 -0.31 28.17 -9.82
N ALA A 44 -0.40 29.35 -9.23
CA ALA A 44 -0.16 29.57 -7.80
C ALA A 44 -1.15 28.79 -6.91
N GLU A 45 -2.44 28.75 -7.28
CA GLU A 45 -3.44 27.97 -6.56
C GLU A 45 -3.19 26.47 -6.65
N ILE A 46 -2.83 25.99 -7.86
CA ILE A 46 -2.50 24.58 -8.10
C ILE A 46 -1.30 24.16 -7.26
N ASP A 47 -0.23 24.95 -7.25
CA ASP A 47 0.99 24.65 -6.49
C ASP A 47 0.71 24.60 -4.99
N LEU A 48 -0.19 25.46 -4.47
CA LEU A 48 -0.59 25.44 -3.05
C LEU A 48 -1.37 24.17 -2.68
N ILE A 49 -2.27 23.70 -3.55
CA ILE A 49 -3.01 22.45 -3.34
C ILE A 49 -2.05 21.25 -3.35
N ILE A 50 -1.11 21.24 -4.29
CA ILE A 50 -0.07 20.19 -4.39
C ILE A 50 0.76 20.18 -3.10
N GLN A 51 1.20 21.36 -2.64
CA GLN A 51 1.98 21.49 -1.41
C GLN A 51 1.21 21.01 -0.18
N GLN A 52 -0.10 21.31 -0.08
CA GLN A 52 -0.96 20.83 1.01
C GLN A 52 -0.97 19.29 1.12
N HIS A 53 -0.80 18.59 0.00
CA HIS A 53 -0.90 17.13 -0.07
C HIS A 53 0.45 16.41 -0.24
N ALA A 54 1.53 17.14 -0.48
CA ALA A 54 2.86 16.58 -0.67
C ALA A 54 3.31 15.75 0.54
N ASP A 55 3.08 16.26 1.76
CA ASP A 55 3.41 15.56 3.01
C ASP A 55 2.59 14.28 3.22
N TYR A 56 1.44 14.17 2.57
CA TYR A 56 0.56 13.00 2.60
C TYR A 56 0.81 12.03 1.43
N GLY A 57 1.89 12.23 0.67
CA GLY A 57 2.31 11.31 -0.37
C GLY A 57 1.70 11.58 -1.75
N LEU A 58 1.18 12.79 -2.00
CA LEU A 58 0.79 13.20 -3.36
C LEU A 58 2.04 13.35 -4.25
N ILE A 59 2.09 12.60 -5.35
CA ILE A 59 3.23 12.61 -6.27
C ILE A 59 2.87 13.05 -7.69
N ASP A 60 3.83 13.66 -8.38
CA ASP A 60 3.73 13.93 -9.81
C ASP A 60 3.65 12.60 -10.59
N ALA A 61 2.67 12.47 -11.48
CA ALA A 61 2.47 11.29 -12.31
C ALA A 61 3.72 10.90 -13.13
N THR A 62 4.57 11.87 -13.49
CA THR A 62 5.83 11.61 -14.22
C THR A 62 6.90 10.94 -13.37
N LYS A 63 6.77 10.96 -12.04
CA LYS A 63 7.75 10.43 -11.08
C LYS A 63 7.36 9.07 -10.49
N ILE A 64 6.25 8.49 -10.94
CA ILE A 64 5.74 7.21 -10.42
C ILE A 64 6.77 6.10 -10.58
N ASP A 65 7.46 6.02 -11.71
CA ASP A 65 8.45 4.95 -11.98
C ASP A 65 9.73 5.07 -11.12
N GLN A 66 10.02 6.26 -10.61
CA GLN A 66 11.19 6.49 -9.75
C GLN A 66 10.90 6.16 -8.30
N ASN A 67 9.62 6.08 -7.92
CA ASN A 67 9.23 5.95 -6.54
C ASN A 67 9.13 4.47 -6.15
N ARG A 68 9.82 4.09 -5.07
CA ARG A 68 9.88 2.70 -4.57
C ARG A 68 8.92 2.48 -3.39
N ILE A 69 7.93 3.34 -3.25
CA ILE A 69 6.99 3.34 -2.13
C ILE A 69 5.57 3.28 -2.67
N TYR A 70 4.66 2.88 -1.80
CA TYR A 70 3.23 2.94 -2.05
C TYR A 70 2.79 4.36 -2.44
N ILE A 71 2.02 4.48 -3.53
CA ILE A 71 1.52 5.75 -4.05
C ILE A 71 0.00 5.75 -3.94
N GLY A 72 -0.57 6.53 -3.01
CA GLY A 72 -2.03 6.62 -2.87
C GLY A 72 -2.68 7.48 -3.96
N LEU A 73 -2.08 8.62 -4.23
CA LEU A 73 -2.59 9.62 -5.17
C LEU A 73 -1.45 10.15 -6.04
N CYS A 74 -1.76 10.45 -7.29
CA CYS A 74 -0.84 11.20 -8.15
C CYS A 74 -1.54 12.35 -8.87
N TYR A 75 -0.77 13.31 -9.37
CA TYR A 75 -1.30 14.47 -10.08
C TYR A 75 -0.65 14.71 -11.44
N SER A 76 -1.38 15.41 -12.29
CA SER A 76 -0.86 16.02 -13.52
C SER A 76 -1.51 17.37 -13.77
N ILE A 77 -0.78 18.26 -14.44
CA ILE A 77 -1.21 19.63 -14.70
C ILE A 77 -1.50 19.76 -16.20
N ASP A 78 -2.66 20.35 -16.52
CA ASP A 78 -3.24 20.59 -17.83
C ASP A 78 -3.61 19.34 -18.65
N LYS A 79 -2.96 18.21 -18.39
CA LYS A 79 -3.23 16.94 -19.06
C LYS A 79 -3.79 15.92 -18.07
N PRO A 80 -4.79 15.13 -18.47
CA PRO A 80 -5.22 13.97 -17.70
C PRO A 80 -4.05 13.00 -17.48
N VAL A 81 -4.07 12.31 -16.33
CA VAL A 81 -3.15 11.21 -16.07
C VAL A 81 -3.50 10.06 -17.01
N SER A 82 -2.48 9.45 -17.63
CA SER A 82 -2.66 8.30 -18.53
C SER A 82 -3.19 7.10 -17.75
N SER A 83 -4.18 6.38 -18.29
CA SER A 83 -4.72 5.16 -17.67
C SER A 83 -3.64 4.12 -17.40
N LYS A 84 -2.69 3.96 -18.32
CA LYS A 84 -1.54 3.05 -18.16
C LYS A 84 -0.71 3.34 -16.92
N VAL A 85 -0.57 4.63 -16.58
CA VAL A 85 0.18 5.07 -15.40
C VAL A 85 -0.59 4.75 -14.13
N ILE A 86 -1.91 4.96 -14.14
CA ILE A 86 -2.79 4.64 -13.01
C ILE A 86 -2.80 3.13 -12.75
N GLU A 87 -3.02 2.32 -13.79
CA GLU A 87 -3.02 0.86 -13.71
C GLU A 87 -1.69 0.30 -13.22
N LYS A 88 -0.57 0.84 -13.74
CA LYS A 88 0.77 0.46 -13.28
C LYS A 88 0.95 0.76 -11.79
N ALA A 89 0.62 1.98 -11.36
CA ALA A 89 0.75 2.36 -9.96
C ALA A 89 -0.13 1.49 -9.04
N MET A 90 -1.35 1.15 -9.46
CA MET A 90 -2.21 0.22 -8.72
C MET A 90 -1.58 -1.18 -8.58
N ARG A 91 -0.97 -1.71 -9.64
CA ARG A 91 -0.27 -3.00 -9.60
C ARG A 91 0.96 -2.96 -8.70
N ASP A 92 1.76 -1.90 -8.80
CA ASP A 92 2.96 -1.73 -7.98
C ASP A 92 2.58 -1.61 -6.49
N ASN A 93 1.48 -0.89 -6.19
CA ASN A 93 0.93 -0.77 -4.85
C ASN A 93 0.53 -2.12 -4.24
N ASP A 94 -0.06 -3.02 -5.01
CA ASP A 94 -0.38 -4.38 -4.52
C ASP A 94 0.89 -5.12 -4.09
N GLY A 95 1.97 -5.01 -4.87
CA GLY A 95 3.27 -5.58 -4.52
C GLY A 95 3.82 -5.01 -3.20
N HIS A 96 3.70 -3.70 -3.00
CA HIS A 96 4.10 -3.03 -1.75
C HIS A 96 3.28 -3.48 -0.55
N LEU A 97 1.95 -3.59 -0.71
CA LEU A 97 1.06 -4.01 0.36
C LEU A 97 1.31 -5.47 0.75
N ASN A 98 1.51 -6.36 -0.22
CA ASN A 98 1.79 -7.77 0.03
C ASN A 98 3.13 -7.96 0.76
N ARG A 99 4.18 -7.26 0.33
CA ARG A 99 5.48 -7.30 1.01
C ARG A 99 5.38 -6.77 2.43
N ALA A 100 4.78 -5.60 2.61
CA ALA A 100 4.61 -5.02 3.95
C ALA A 100 3.73 -5.89 4.86
N ALA A 101 2.75 -6.61 4.31
CA ALA A 101 1.94 -7.55 5.07
C ALA A 101 2.78 -8.75 5.54
N HIS A 102 3.62 -9.29 4.66
CA HIS A 102 4.55 -10.37 5.00
C HIS A 102 5.55 -9.96 6.08
N ASP A 103 6.20 -8.81 5.93
CA ASP A 103 7.19 -8.30 6.89
C ASP A 103 6.58 -8.12 8.30
N ARG A 104 5.36 -7.58 8.38
CA ARG A 104 4.63 -7.44 9.66
C ARG A 104 4.32 -8.78 10.30
N ARG A 105 3.96 -9.79 9.52
CA ARG A 105 3.68 -11.13 10.03
C ARG A 105 4.95 -11.84 10.50
N GLN A 106 6.06 -11.74 9.77
CA GLN A 106 7.36 -12.23 10.24
C GLN A 106 7.77 -11.57 11.56
N ALA A 107 7.64 -10.25 11.67
CA ALA A 107 7.93 -9.53 12.91
C ALA A 107 7.03 -9.99 14.07
N SER A 108 5.75 -10.24 13.81
CA SER A 108 4.83 -10.80 14.80
C SER A 108 5.25 -12.19 15.26
N VAL A 109 5.65 -13.07 14.33
CA VAL A 109 6.10 -14.43 14.66
C VAL A 109 7.37 -14.40 15.50
N LEU A 110 8.34 -13.56 15.14
CA LEU A 110 9.56 -13.36 15.94
C LEU A 110 9.24 -12.86 17.35
N ALA A 111 8.33 -11.90 17.49
CA ALA A 111 7.90 -11.40 18.79
C ALA A 111 7.21 -12.49 19.63
N THR A 112 6.35 -13.29 19.00
CA THR A 112 5.72 -14.44 19.67
C THR A 112 6.75 -15.48 20.09
N ASN A 113 7.72 -15.80 19.24
CA ASN A 113 8.77 -16.76 19.55
C ASN A 113 9.66 -16.29 20.71
N ASN A 114 10.04 -15.01 20.73
CA ASN A 114 10.77 -14.42 21.85
C ASN A 114 9.96 -14.50 23.15
N ALA A 115 8.67 -14.13 23.11
CA ALA A 115 7.80 -14.21 24.28
C ALA A 115 7.65 -15.65 24.80
N LEU A 116 7.57 -16.65 23.92
CA LEU A 116 7.53 -18.07 24.29
C LEU A 116 8.85 -18.56 24.90
N THR A 117 9.98 -18.08 24.39
CA THR A 117 11.31 -18.41 24.92
C THR A 117 11.53 -17.80 26.31
N GLU A 118 11.07 -16.57 26.54
CA GLU A 118 11.15 -15.88 27.82
C GLU A 118 10.16 -16.43 28.86
N GLN A 119 9.05 -17.04 28.40
CA GLN A 119 8.07 -17.68 29.27
C GLN A 119 8.63 -19.02 29.79
N GLU A 120 9.37 -18.97 30.88
CA GLU A 120 10.00 -20.09 31.60
C GLU A 120 8.99 -21.07 32.26
N ASN A 121 7.85 -21.34 31.61
CA ASN A 121 6.83 -22.26 32.10
C ASN A 121 6.93 -23.61 31.39
N GLY A 122 7.83 -24.46 31.89
CA GLY A 122 7.68 -25.92 31.95
C GLY A 122 7.70 -26.75 30.65
N TYR A 123 7.68 -26.16 29.46
CA TYR A 123 7.74 -26.91 28.21
C TYR A 123 9.19 -27.09 27.72
N LEU A 124 9.73 -28.29 27.90
CA LEU A 124 11.10 -28.72 27.53
C LEU A 124 11.30 -29.04 26.03
N GLY A 125 10.39 -28.59 25.17
CA GLY A 125 10.48 -28.82 23.72
C GLY A 125 10.84 -27.54 22.98
N GLU A 126 11.75 -27.62 22.01
CA GLU A 126 11.96 -26.53 21.04
C GLU A 126 10.67 -26.36 20.24
N LEU A 127 10.01 -25.21 20.44
CA LEU A 127 8.84 -24.79 19.69
C LEU A 127 9.27 -23.67 18.74
N GLU A 128 9.41 -23.99 17.46
CA GLU A 128 9.73 -22.99 16.44
C GLU A 128 8.46 -22.55 15.73
N VAL A 129 8.23 -21.24 15.71
CA VAL A 129 7.13 -20.61 14.95
C VAL A 129 7.74 -19.89 13.76
N SER A 130 7.22 -20.15 12.55
CA SER A 130 7.64 -19.48 11.32
C SER A 130 6.45 -19.08 10.44
N ALA A 131 6.64 -18.03 9.63
CA ALA A 131 5.69 -17.61 8.61
C ALA A 131 6.25 -17.96 7.22
N GLU A 132 5.62 -18.90 6.53
CA GLU A 132 6.02 -19.32 5.18
C GLU A 132 5.06 -18.74 4.13
N GLN A 133 5.62 -18.24 3.01
CA GLN A 133 4.85 -17.96 1.80
C GLN A 133 4.88 -19.17 0.89
N ARG A 134 3.72 -19.77 0.64
CA ARG A 134 3.58 -20.85 -0.35
C ARG A 134 2.82 -20.31 -1.57
N LEU A 135 3.39 -20.55 -2.75
CA LEU A 135 2.64 -20.44 -4.00
C LEU A 135 1.64 -21.59 -4.02
N SER A 136 0.34 -21.27 -4.07
CA SER A 136 -0.70 -22.29 -4.20
C SER A 136 -0.50 -23.03 -5.54
N ALA A 137 -0.18 -24.32 -5.48
CA ALA A 137 -0.02 -25.19 -6.64
C ALA A 137 -1.36 -25.78 -7.09
N THR A 138 -2.43 -24.98 -7.08
CA THR A 138 -3.74 -25.41 -7.60
C THR A 138 -3.82 -24.99 -9.07
N ASP A 139 -3.82 -26.00 -9.92
CA ASP A 139 -3.65 -25.98 -11.38
C ASP A 139 -4.88 -25.45 -12.14
N ASP A 140 -5.42 -24.29 -11.74
CA ASP A 140 -6.48 -23.62 -12.49
C ASP A 140 -6.12 -22.16 -12.76
N ARG A 141 -6.09 -21.84 -14.05
CA ARG A 141 -5.74 -20.55 -14.63
C ARG A 141 -6.69 -19.46 -14.12
N ASP A 142 -6.20 -18.63 -13.20
CA ASP A 142 -6.54 -17.21 -13.13
C ASP A 142 -5.34 -16.44 -12.56
N GLU A 143 -4.97 -15.34 -13.21
CA GLU A 143 -3.78 -14.53 -12.95
C GLU A 143 -3.84 -13.73 -11.63
N THR A 144 -4.14 -14.39 -10.53
CA THR A 144 -3.90 -13.88 -9.19
C THR A 144 -3.11 -14.94 -8.44
N ALA A 145 -1.78 -14.75 -8.33
CA ALA A 145 -0.94 -15.57 -7.47
C ALA A 145 -1.45 -15.42 -6.03
N PHE A 146 -2.32 -16.34 -5.62
CA PHE A 146 -2.82 -16.41 -4.25
C PHE A 146 -1.67 -17.00 -3.42
N VAL A 147 -1.08 -16.16 -2.58
CA VAL A 147 -0.07 -16.58 -1.61
C VAL A 147 -0.82 -17.15 -0.42
N ASP A 148 -0.73 -18.47 -0.23
CA ASP A 148 -1.24 -19.12 0.97
C ASP A 148 -0.15 -19.01 2.04
N GLU A 149 -0.48 -18.39 3.17
CA GLU A 149 0.45 -18.17 4.27
C GLU A 149 0.02 -18.96 5.49
N THR A 150 0.86 -19.93 5.87
CA THR A 150 0.62 -20.82 7.01
C THR A 150 1.57 -20.51 8.16
N LEU A 151 1.03 -20.48 9.38
CA LEU A 151 1.81 -20.52 10.61
C LEU A 151 2.26 -21.97 10.87
N ALA A 152 3.55 -22.24 10.67
CA ALA A 152 4.12 -23.53 10.98
C ALA A 152 4.62 -23.54 12.43
N VAL A 153 4.20 -24.57 13.18
CA VAL A 153 4.66 -24.84 14.55
C VAL A 153 5.32 -26.21 14.55
N ASN A 154 6.65 -26.24 14.65
CA ASN A 154 7.37 -27.50 14.78
C ASN A 154 7.59 -27.81 16.25
N THR A 155 7.13 -28.99 16.69
CA THR A 155 7.51 -29.54 17.99
C THR A 155 8.75 -30.41 17.77
N GLY A 156 9.88 -30.00 18.34
CA GLY A 156 11.15 -30.72 18.16
C GLY A 156 11.01 -32.23 18.42
N THR A 157 11.23 -33.04 17.38
CA THR A 157 11.27 -34.51 17.53
C THR A 157 12.41 -34.88 18.48
N LYS A 158 12.07 -35.29 19.70
CA LYS A 158 13.03 -35.92 20.63
C LYS A 158 13.69 -37.12 19.92
N LYS A 159 14.95 -36.98 19.50
CA LYS A 159 15.80 -38.13 19.16
C LYS A 159 15.86 -39.03 20.40
N LYS A 160 15.17 -40.16 20.35
CA LYS A 160 15.38 -41.25 21.32
C LYS A 160 16.82 -41.74 21.14
N LYS A 161 17.66 -41.51 22.14
CA LYS A 161 18.87 -42.29 22.39
C LYS A 161 18.56 -43.30 23.48
#